data_AF-H1UXV2-F1
#
_entry.id   AF-H1UXV2-F1
#
_cell.length_a   1.000
_cell.length_b   1.000
_cell.length_c   1.000
_cell.angle_alpha   90.00
_cell.angle_beta   90.00
_cell.angle_gamma   90.00
#
_symmetry.space_group_name_H-M   'P 1'
#
loop_
_entity.id
_entity.type
_entity.pdbx_description
1 polymer ?
#
loop_
_entity_poly.entity_id
_entity_poly.type
_entity_poly.pdbx_seq_one_letter_code
_entity_poly.pdbx_strand_id
1 'polypeptide(L)'
;MVGPLPVTADTRVEELDYIFNGGTGGNVPFNSRYFDAAREAATEPLLVSVMRNISDITSELIGGVYHGMGDNRTTLHTTSGTPMSYDGTQAFRTVMFRYPNAAAYLTPLDFFVMLDITGTDASRYRLRGIVTNERFFPTTAAIRAAWVEGGLKKQFKQTRNPDWAFLDYKSELGARDLEHKLAPQSLEIGGKRYKIDEEEKYIEYMGWSFYTSYSRTLGLMYYDIRFKGDSVIYELSLQEATAQYAGFTPSAAGTVYQDTHYSLGTNLGTLVEGYDCPFGSTFWNVTHHEGNSSVVNTDAICIFEADAGYPISRHRFEAENKYGFSYLGTVKASALTMRSIATVGNYDYMFDYSFHVDGSLEVVVRASGFIQASFYHPDQEQFGPRVQEATMGSLHDHVLTYKADFDIVDTKNSLE
;
A
#
# COMPACT_ATOMS: atom_id res chain seq x y z
N MET A 1 -0.23 -16.16 -22.31
CA MET A 1 -1.34 -17.02 -21.86
C MET A 1 -0.93 -18.48 -21.99
N VAL A 2 -1.27 -19.34 -21.02
CA VAL A 2 -0.98 -20.79 -21.09
C VAL A 2 -2.29 -21.54 -20.87
N GLY A 3 -2.72 -22.36 -21.83
CA GLY A 3 -4.00 -23.08 -21.75
C GLY A 3 -4.25 -24.04 -22.92
N PRO A 4 -5.29 -24.90 -22.85
CA PRO A 4 -6.25 -24.98 -21.77
C PRO A 4 -5.65 -25.72 -20.57
N LEU A 5 -6.35 -25.65 -19.43
CA LEU A 5 -6.03 -26.41 -18.23
C LEU A 5 -7.08 -27.53 -18.04
N PRO A 6 -6.75 -28.67 -17.39
CA PRO A 6 -5.41 -29.06 -16.92
C PRO A 6 -4.42 -29.23 -18.08
N VAL A 7 -3.12 -29.29 -17.78
CA VAL A 7 -2.09 -29.38 -18.84
C VAL A 7 -2.24 -30.68 -19.62
N THR A 8 -2.41 -30.58 -20.94
CA THR A 8 -2.52 -31.70 -21.88
C THR A 8 -1.60 -31.48 -23.08
N ALA A 9 -1.65 -32.39 -24.06
CA ALA A 9 -0.98 -32.21 -25.35
C ALA A 9 -1.54 -31.02 -26.17
N ASP A 10 -2.75 -30.55 -25.85
CA ASP A 10 -3.37 -29.39 -26.50
C ASP A 10 -3.01 -28.06 -25.82
N THR A 11 -2.28 -28.11 -24.69
CA THR A 11 -1.84 -26.90 -23.99
C THR A 11 -0.80 -26.17 -24.83
N ARG A 12 -1.10 -24.91 -25.12
CA ARG A 12 -0.21 -24.01 -25.85
C ARG A 12 0.10 -22.76 -25.05
N VAL A 13 1.22 -22.14 -25.41
CA VAL A 13 1.65 -20.84 -24.90
C VAL A 13 1.41 -19.84 -26.03
N GLU A 14 0.57 -18.85 -25.75
CA GLU A 14 0.22 -17.80 -26.69
C GLU A 14 0.57 -16.44 -26.08
N GLU A 15 0.79 -15.44 -26.93
CA GLU A 15 0.98 -14.05 -26.48
C GLU A 15 -0.32 -13.54 -25.81
N LEU A 16 -0.18 -12.70 -24.78
CA LEU A 16 -1.32 -12.11 -24.09
C LEU A 16 -1.36 -10.62 -24.38
N ASP A 17 -2.11 -10.23 -25.41
CA ASP A 17 -2.15 -8.83 -25.87
C ASP A 17 -3.51 -8.17 -25.71
N TYR A 18 -4.60 -8.93 -25.87
CA TYR A 18 -5.94 -8.35 -26.04
C TYR A 18 -6.46 -7.56 -24.84
N ILE A 19 -5.89 -7.76 -23.65
CA ILE A 19 -6.24 -7.03 -22.42
C ILE A 19 -5.46 -5.71 -22.26
N PHE A 20 -4.45 -5.46 -23.10
CA PHE A 20 -3.59 -4.29 -23.00
C PHE A 20 -3.91 -3.27 -24.09
N ASN A 21 -4.14 -2.02 -23.68
CA ASN A 21 -4.50 -0.91 -24.59
C ASN A 21 -3.31 -0.01 -24.96
N GLY A 22 -2.09 -0.32 -24.48
CA GLY A 22 -0.90 0.54 -24.63
C GLY A 22 -0.23 0.53 -26.01
N GLY A 23 -0.79 -0.16 -27.01
CA GLY A 23 -0.26 -0.22 -28.38
C GLY A 23 0.96 -1.13 -28.57
N THR A 24 1.52 -1.70 -27.50
CA THR A 24 2.63 -2.67 -27.52
C THR A 24 2.22 -4.08 -27.08
N GLY A 25 0.91 -4.34 -26.93
CA GLY A 25 0.42 -5.60 -26.37
C GLY A 25 0.93 -5.82 -24.94
N GLY A 26 1.23 -7.08 -24.60
CA GLY A 26 1.85 -7.48 -23.34
C GLY A 26 3.34 -7.14 -23.23
N ASN A 27 3.94 -6.50 -24.23
CA ASN A 27 5.36 -6.14 -24.21
C ASN A 27 5.60 -4.84 -23.43
N VAL A 28 6.40 -4.93 -22.36
CA VAL A 28 6.86 -3.79 -21.56
C VAL A 28 8.33 -3.48 -21.87
N PRO A 29 8.67 -2.24 -22.27
CA PRO A 29 10.05 -1.81 -22.51
C PRO A 29 10.96 -2.12 -21.31
N PHE A 30 12.20 -2.57 -21.58
CA PHE A 30 13.14 -3.00 -20.52
C PHE A 30 13.30 -1.96 -19.40
N ASN A 31 13.42 -0.69 -19.74
CA ASN A 31 13.60 0.40 -18.78
C ASN A 31 12.39 0.59 -17.85
N SER A 32 11.18 0.27 -18.31
CA SER A 32 9.91 0.38 -17.58
C SER A 32 9.55 -0.87 -16.78
N ARG A 33 10.31 -1.96 -16.92
CA ARG A 33 10.06 -3.18 -16.15
C ARG A 33 10.33 -2.95 -14.66
N TYR A 34 9.77 -3.83 -13.85
CA TYR A 34 10.07 -3.92 -12.42
C TYR A 34 11.59 -3.89 -12.16
N PHE A 35 12.00 -3.18 -11.11
CA PHE A 35 13.42 -3.11 -10.72
C PHE A 35 13.77 -4.33 -9.87
N ASP A 36 14.06 -5.44 -10.55
CA ASP A 36 14.36 -6.72 -9.92
C ASP A 36 15.77 -6.80 -9.32
N ALA A 37 16.06 -7.93 -8.65
CA ALA A 37 17.36 -8.20 -8.04
C ALA A 37 18.54 -8.20 -9.04
N ALA A 38 18.29 -8.57 -10.31
CA ALA A 38 19.33 -8.55 -11.34
C ALA A 38 19.70 -7.10 -11.72
N ARG A 39 18.70 -6.22 -11.84
CA ARG A 39 18.91 -4.79 -12.05
C ARG A 39 19.55 -4.14 -10.84
N GLU A 40 19.16 -4.52 -9.61
CA GLU A 40 19.81 -4.05 -8.39
C GLU A 40 21.31 -4.40 -8.39
N ALA A 41 21.64 -5.68 -8.59
CA ALA A 41 23.02 -6.18 -8.68
C ALA A 41 23.84 -5.49 -9.79
N ALA A 42 23.22 -5.15 -10.92
CA ALA A 42 23.88 -4.44 -12.01
C ALA A 42 24.22 -2.98 -11.66
N THR A 43 23.41 -2.33 -10.81
CA THR A 43 23.62 -0.91 -10.42
C THR A 43 24.53 -0.74 -9.20
N GLU A 44 24.64 -1.78 -8.37
CA GLU A 44 25.35 -1.74 -7.10
C GLU A 44 26.84 -1.33 -7.22
N PRO A 45 27.64 -1.84 -8.18
CA PRO A 45 29.05 -1.46 -8.29
C PRO A 45 29.26 0.04 -8.51
N LEU A 46 28.39 0.68 -9.29
CA LEU A 46 28.44 2.12 -9.54
C LEU A 46 28.09 2.90 -8.27
N LEU A 47 27.02 2.51 -7.57
CA LEU A 47 26.60 3.15 -6.32
C LEU A 47 27.70 3.05 -5.26
N VAL A 48 28.27 1.86 -5.07
CA VAL A 48 29.37 1.61 -4.14
C VAL A 48 30.59 2.45 -4.48
N SER A 49 30.96 2.54 -5.77
CA SER A 49 32.07 3.38 -6.22
C SER A 49 31.87 4.86 -5.87
N VAL A 50 30.67 5.39 -6.14
CA VAL A 50 30.29 6.77 -5.80
C VAL A 50 30.37 6.99 -4.29
N MET A 51 29.71 6.13 -3.50
CA MET A 51 29.59 6.31 -2.05
C MET A 51 30.91 6.13 -1.31
N ARG A 52 31.77 5.19 -1.74
CA ARG A 52 33.12 5.02 -1.18
C ARG A 52 34.01 6.24 -1.43
N ASN A 53 33.83 6.92 -2.56
CA ASN A 53 34.60 8.12 -2.88
C ASN A 53 34.20 9.33 -2.03
N ILE A 54 33.11 9.26 -1.26
CA ILE A 54 32.62 10.37 -0.42
C ILE A 54 32.25 9.89 0.99
N SER A 55 32.82 8.77 1.45
CA SER A 55 32.47 8.16 2.74
C SER A 55 32.84 9.04 3.93
N ASP A 56 33.92 9.82 3.81
CA ASP A 56 34.30 10.84 4.78
C ASP A 56 33.21 11.92 4.92
N ILE A 57 32.68 12.39 3.80
CA ILE A 57 31.63 13.41 3.74
C ILE A 57 30.33 12.86 4.32
N THR A 58 29.89 11.67 3.90
CA THR A 58 28.61 11.10 4.34
C THR A 58 28.63 10.68 5.80
N SER A 59 29.78 10.17 6.29
CA SER A 59 29.96 9.85 7.71
C SER A 59 29.73 11.07 8.60
N GLU A 60 30.22 12.25 8.20
CA GLU A 60 30.07 13.47 8.99
C GLU A 60 28.71 14.16 8.76
N LEU A 61 28.31 14.32 7.50
CA LEU A 61 27.10 15.07 7.12
C LEU A 61 25.82 14.35 7.59
N ILE A 62 25.68 13.07 7.22
CA ILE A 62 24.48 12.27 7.50
C ILE A 62 24.73 11.18 8.55
N GLY A 63 25.91 11.13 9.16
CA GLY A 63 26.17 10.23 10.27
C GLY A 63 26.30 8.77 9.86
N GLY A 64 26.53 8.43 8.59
CA GLY A 64 26.57 7.05 8.11
C GLY A 64 27.28 6.88 6.77
N VAL A 65 27.62 5.64 6.43
CA VAL A 65 28.39 5.28 5.23
C VAL A 65 27.75 4.08 4.53
N TYR A 66 27.99 3.99 3.22
CA TYR A 66 27.51 2.89 2.38
C TYR A 66 28.67 2.31 1.56
N HIS A 67 29.04 1.07 1.85
CA HIS A 67 30.09 0.32 1.15
C HIS A 67 29.53 -0.84 0.31
N GLY A 68 28.21 -1.00 0.30
CA GLY A 68 27.46 -2.04 -0.40
C GLY A 68 26.57 -2.85 0.54
N MET A 69 25.48 -3.42 0.03
CA MET A 69 24.45 -4.10 0.85
C MET A 69 25.00 -5.24 1.74
N GLY A 70 26.02 -5.96 1.28
CA GLY A 70 26.65 -7.07 2.02
C GLY A 70 27.96 -6.73 2.73
N ASP A 71 28.37 -5.46 2.75
CA ASP A 71 29.63 -5.05 3.38
C ASP A 71 29.40 -4.67 4.85
N ASN A 72 30.13 -5.30 5.77
CA ASN A 72 30.02 -5.06 7.22
C ASN A 72 30.32 -3.62 7.66
N ARG A 73 30.94 -2.79 6.81
CA ARG A 73 31.18 -1.37 7.09
C ARG A 73 29.97 -0.50 6.76
N THR A 74 29.00 -1.01 6.01
CA THR A 74 27.78 -0.28 5.66
C THR A 74 26.94 -0.05 6.91
N THR A 75 26.52 1.20 7.12
CA THR A 75 25.69 1.63 8.26
C THR A 75 24.37 2.28 7.83
N LEU A 76 24.08 2.23 6.52
CA LEU A 76 22.90 2.80 5.87
C LEU A 76 22.23 1.74 4.99
N HIS A 77 20.89 1.76 4.93
CA HIS A 77 20.14 1.04 3.90
C HIS A 77 19.79 1.96 2.75
N THR A 78 19.63 1.37 1.58
CA THR A 78 19.19 2.05 0.37
C THR A 78 17.76 1.69 0.03
N THR A 79 16.99 2.67 -0.42
CA THR A 79 15.70 2.47 -1.08
C THR A 79 15.66 3.33 -2.35
N SER A 80 14.66 3.16 -3.20
CA SER A 80 14.50 3.97 -4.40
C SER A 80 13.03 4.27 -4.64
N GLY A 81 12.75 5.47 -5.16
CA GLY A 81 11.41 5.84 -5.61
C GLY A 81 11.10 5.21 -6.97
N THR A 82 9.82 5.11 -7.28
CA THR A 82 9.29 4.77 -8.61
C THR A 82 8.35 5.88 -9.07
N PRO A 83 8.09 6.03 -10.38
CA PRO A 83 8.62 5.25 -11.49
C PRO A 83 10.10 5.54 -11.77
N MET A 84 10.82 4.54 -12.28
CA MET A 84 12.20 4.74 -12.77
C MET A 84 12.25 5.13 -14.24
N SER A 85 11.17 4.93 -14.98
CA SER A 85 11.05 5.26 -16.40
C SER A 85 9.65 5.78 -16.68
N TYR A 86 9.56 6.86 -17.45
CA TYR A 86 8.28 7.48 -17.81
C TYR A 86 7.76 7.03 -19.18
N ASP A 87 8.66 6.72 -20.12
CA ASP A 87 8.32 6.41 -21.52
C ASP A 87 9.01 5.13 -22.04
N GLY A 88 9.78 4.44 -21.20
CA GLY A 88 10.52 3.23 -21.57
C GLY A 88 11.82 3.48 -22.36
N THR A 89 12.14 4.72 -22.73
CA THR A 89 13.37 5.04 -23.46
C THR A 89 14.57 5.18 -22.54
N GLN A 90 14.37 5.70 -21.33
CA GLN A 90 15.39 5.95 -20.33
C GLN A 90 14.96 5.44 -18.96
N ALA A 91 15.93 5.11 -18.11
CA ALA A 91 15.66 4.77 -16.71
C ALA A 91 16.61 5.52 -15.77
N PHE A 92 16.03 6.13 -14.73
CA PHE A 92 16.75 6.83 -13.67
C PHE A 92 16.43 6.23 -12.32
N ARG A 93 17.48 6.00 -11.52
CA ARG A 93 17.34 5.52 -10.14
C ARG A 93 17.73 6.63 -9.18
N THR A 94 16.76 7.14 -8.44
CA THR A 94 16.99 8.04 -7.30
C THR A 94 17.13 7.20 -6.04
N VAL A 95 18.37 7.03 -5.58
CA VAL A 95 18.71 6.27 -4.38
C VAL A 95 18.57 7.16 -3.15
N MET A 96 17.78 6.70 -2.20
CA MET A 96 17.62 7.29 -0.86
C MET A 96 18.40 6.46 0.15
N PHE A 97 18.94 7.12 1.17
CA PHE A 97 19.63 6.46 2.28
C PHE A 97 18.84 6.58 3.57
N ARG A 98 18.81 5.51 4.37
CA ARG A 98 18.09 5.44 5.64
C ARG A 98 18.95 4.75 6.70
N TYR A 99 18.71 5.07 7.96
CA TYR A 99 19.30 4.26 9.04
C TYR A 99 18.62 2.88 9.11
N PRO A 100 19.36 1.80 9.45
CA PRO A 100 18.81 0.47 9.69
C PRO A 100 17.94 0.45 10.96
N ASN A 101 16.66 0.79 10.83
CA ASN A 101 15.71 0.72 11.93
C ASN A 101 14.29 0.43 11.43
N ALA A 102 13.39 0.02 12.34
CA ALA A 102 12.04 -0.39 11.98
C ALA A 102 11.10 0.76 11.56
N ALA A 103 11.45 2.02 11.85
CA ALA A 103 10.71 3.21 11.42
C ALA A 103 11.49 4.05 10.40
N ALA A 104 12.20 3.37 9.49
CA ALA A 104 13.09 4.02 8.53
C ALA A 104 12.39 5.02 7.60
N TYR A 105 11.08 4.86 7.36
CA TYR A 105 10.26 5.81 6.60
C TYR A 105 10.05 7.16 7.30
N LEU A 106 10.23 7.22 8.63
CA LEU A 106 10.08 8.43 9.46
C LEU A 106 11.42 9.07 9.88
N THR A 107 12.54 8.47 9.49
CA THR A 107 13.89 9.00 9.76
C THR A 107 14.65 9.31 8.46
N PRO A 108 14.09 10.18 7.57
CA PRO A 108 14.71 10.51 6.30
C PRO A 108 16.05 11.22 6.48
N LEU A 109 16.96 10.99 5.53
CA LEU A 109 18.25 11.67 5.44
C LEU A 109 18.25 12.60 4.22
N ASP A 110 18.79 13.80 4.37
CA ASP A 110 18.99 14.72 3.24
C ASP A 110 20.22 14.33 2.40
N PHE A 111 20.12 13.19 1.72
CA PHE A 111 21.16 12.72 0.81
C PHE A 111 20.59 11.76 -0.23
N PHE A 112 20.79 12.09 -1.50
CA PHE A 112 20.27 11.35 -2.64
C PHE A 112 21.36 11.15 -3.68
N VAL A 113 21.42 9.95 -4.28
CA VAL A 113 22.28 9.66 -5.42
C VAL A 113 21.40 9.31 -6.62
N MET A 114 21.56 10.06 -7.71
CA MET A 114 20.81 9.84 -8.94
C MET A 114 21.69 9.14 -9.97
N LEU A 115 21.24 7.99 -10.48
CA LEU A 115 21.96 7.19 -11.46
C LEU A 115 21.17 7.13 -12.78
N ASP A 116 21.88 7.23 -13.89
CA ASP A 116 21.38 6.84 -15.22
C ASP A 116 21.62 5.34 -15.38
N ILE A 117 20.55 4.57 -15.43
CA ILE A 117 20.54 3.11 -15.48
C ILE A 117 19.85 2.61 -16.75
N THR A 118 19.98 3.39 -17.82
CA THR A 118 19.32 3.13 -19.10
C THR A 118 19.94 1.93 -19.84
N GLY A 119 19.10 1.01 -20.30
CA GLY A 119 19.50 -0.15 -21.08
C GLY A 119 20.06 -1.31 -20.23
N THR A 120 20.50 -2.36 -20.92
CA THR A 120 20.94 -3.62 -20.29
C THR A 120 22.44 -3.69 -20.01
N ASP A 121 23.22 -2.76 -20.57
CA ASP A 121 24.69 -2.72 -20.44
C ASP A 121 25.09 -1.86 -19.24
N ALA A 122 25.32 -2.52 -18.11
CA ALA A 122 25.70 -1.87 -16.85
C ALA A 122 27.00 -1.06 -16.93
N SER A 123 27.88 -1.34 -17.91
CA SER A 123 29.11 -0.55 -18.11
C SER A 123 28.85 0.88 -18.58
N ARG A 124 27.64 1.15 -19.09
CA ARG A 124 27.19 2.48 -19.53
C ARG A 124 26.48 3.27 -18.44
N TYR A 125 26.17 2.63 -17.30
CA TYR A 125 25.53 3.31 -16.19
C TYR A 125 26.46 4.39 -15.65
N ARG A 126 25.89 5.51 -15.24
CA ARG A 126 26.67 6.67 -14.80
C ARG A 126 25.97 7.45 -13.71
N LEU A 127 26.78 8.12 -12.89
CA LEU A 127 26.29 9.11 -11.95
C LEU A 127 25.66 10.27 -12.73
N ARG A 128 24.38 10.57 -12.45
CA ARG A 128 23.73 11.80 -12.89
C ARG A 128 24.04 12.95 -11.94
N GLY A 129 24.04 12.67 -10.64
CA GLY A 129 24.42 13.63 -9.63
C GLY A 129 24.07 13.19 -8.23
N ILE A 130 24.45 14.02 -7.28
CA ILE A 130 24.21 13.87 -5.84
C ILE A 130 23.42 15.09 -5.39
N VAL A 131 22.38 14.89 -4.58
CA VAL A 131 21.59 15.97 -3.99
C VAL A 131 21.67 15.89 -2.48
N THR A 132 22.01 17.01 -1.85
CA THR A 132 22.05 17.19 -0.40
C THR A 132 22.14 18.68 -0.12
N ASN A 133 21.70 19.15 1.05
CA ASN A 133 21.79 20.55 1.44
C ASN A 133 21.15 21.49 0.40
N GLU A 134 20.03 21.07 -0.18
CA GLU A 134 19.28 21.83 -1.19
C GLU A 134 20.08 22.14 -2.47
N ARG A 135 21.17 21.39 -2.73
CA ARG A 135 22.09 21.60 -3.86
C ARG A 135 22.28 20.33 -4.67
N PHE A 136 22.47 20.51 -5.98
CA PHE A 136 22.81 19.44 -6.92
C PHE A 136 24.30 19.46 -7.26
N PHE A 137 24.94 18.29 -7.21
CA PHE A 137 26.35 18.09 -7.53
C PHE A 137 26.49 17.05 -8.65
N PRO A 138 27.00 17.42 -9.84
CA PRO A 138 27.08 16.50 -10.97
C PRO A 138 28.13 15.39 -10.80
N THR A 139 29.12 15.58 -9.92
CA THR A 139 30.23 14.64 -9.71
C THR A 139 30.62 14.54 -8.24
N THR A 140 31.31 13.46 -7.88
CA THR A 140 31.91 13.30 -6.54
C THR A 140 32.97 14.37 -6.25
N ALA A 141 33.67 14.86 -7.28
CA ALA A 141 34.62 15.97 -7.15
C ALA A 141 33.92 17.30 -6.79
N ALA A 142 32.74 17.57 -7.36
CA ALA A 142 31.99 18.79 -7.09
C ALA A 142 31.49 18.86 -5.64
N ILE A 143 30.91 17.77 -5.11
CA ILE A 143 30.50 17.71 -3.70
C ILE A 143 31.71 17.78 -2.77
N ARG A 144 32.84 17.15 -3.15
CA ARG A 144 34.09 17.23 -2.37
C ARG A 144 34.66 18.65 -2.33
N ALA A 145 34.62 19.40 -3.43
CA ALA A 145 35.02 20.81 -3.43
C ALA A 145 34.15 21.63 -2.48
N ALA A 146 32.82 21.47 -2.56
CA ALA A 146 31.89 22.17 -1.67
C ALA A 146 32.06 21.79 -0.18
N TRP A 147 32.45 20.54 0.10
CA TRP A 147 32.80 20.07 1.45
C TRP A 147 34.04 20.79 1.99
N VAL A 148 35.13 20.84 1.20
CA VAL A 148 36.39 21.49 1.60
C VAL A 148 36.21 23.00 1.82
N GLU A 149 35.34 23.64 1.03
CA GLU A 149 34.98 25.05 1.19
C GLU A 149 34.10 25.32 2.43
N GLY A 150 33.64 24.29 3.15
CA GLY A 150 32.74 24.42 4.31
C GLY A 150 31.30 24.80 3.93
N GLY A 151 30.92 24.60 2.67
CA GLY A 151 29.62 24.95 2.11
C GLY A 151 28.52 23.90 2.35
N LEU A 152 28.85 22.77 2.98
CA LEU A 152 27.91 21.71 3.35
C LEU A 152 27.82 21.67 4.88
N LYS A 153 26.62 21.92 5.41
CA LYS A 153 26.37 22.02 6.85
C LYS A 153 25.17 21.18 7.22
N LYS A 154 25.31 20.39 8.27
CA LYS A 154 24.18 19.66 8.86
C LYS A 154 23.19 20.64 9.49
N GLN A 155 22.07 20.90 8.82
CA GLN A 155 21.07 21.85 9.32
C GLN A 155 20.27 21.27 10.49
N PHE A 156 19.79 20.04 10.35
CA PHE A 156 19.12 19.29 11.41
C PHE A 156 19.79 17.93 11.60
N LYS A 157 19.82 17.46 12.85
CA LYS A 157 20.33 16.13 13.18
C LYS A 157 19.18 15.14 13.17
N GLN A 158 19.19 14.22 12.21
CA GLN A 158 18.25 13.10 12.22
C GLN A 158 18.56 12.15 13.39
N THR A 159 17.53 11.71 14.09
CA THR A 159 17.65 10.76 15.20
C THR A 159 17.96 9.36 14.67
N ARG A 160 18.82 8.64 15.40
CA ARG A 160 19.00 7.19 15.23
C ARG A 160 18.05 6.38 16.09
N ASN A 161 17.43 7.01 17.07
CA ASN A 161 16.41 6.39 17.90
C ASN A 161 15.01 6.57 17.26
N PRO A 162 14.37 5.49 16.76
CA PRO A 162 13.04 5.53 16.19
C PRO A 162 11.91 5.46 17.24
N ASP A 163 12.17 5.40 18.55
CA ASP A 163 11.15 5.11 19.57
C ASP A 163 9.91 6.04 19.52
N TRP A 164 10.09 7.29 19.08
CA TRP A 164 9.00 8.26 18.94
C TRP A 164 7.98 7.86 17.85
N ALA A 165 8.39 7.03 16.90
CA ALA A 165 7.59 6.61 15.77
C ALA A 165 6.79 5.33 16.03
N PHE A 166 7.12 4.55 17.06
CA PHE A 166 6.43 3.29 17.32
C PHE A 166 5.04 3.51 17.96
N LEU A 167 4.13 2.57 17.67
CA LEU A 167 2.74 2.55 18.16
C LEU A 167 2.60 1.83 19.52
N ASP A 168 3.68 1.71 20.27
CA ASP A 168 3.69 1.09 21.60
C ASP A 168 3.13 2.04 22.67
N TYR A 169 2.61 1.44 23.75
CA TYR A 169 2.08 2.21 24.88
C TYR A 169 3.21 3.00 25.57
N LYS A 170 3.06 4.33 25.54
CA LYS A 170 4.00 5.26 26.18
C LYS A 170 3.58 5.51 27.63
N SER A 171 4.17 4.77 28.55
CA SER A 171 3.86 4.82 30.00
C SER A 171 3.92 6.22 30.61
N GLU A 172 4.79 7.07 30.07
CA GLU A 172 4.98 8.47 30.46
C GLU A 172 3.78 9.36 30.17
N LEU A 173 2.87 8.95 29.27
CA LEU A 173 1.60 9.65 29.01
C LEU A 173 0.53 9.34 30.06
N GLY A 174 0.77 8.37 30.95
CA GLY A 174 -0.17 7.90 31.95
C GLY A 174 -1.32 7.06 31.35
N ALA A 175 -2.17 6.52 32.22
CA ALA A 175 -3.36 5.78 31.82
C ALA A 175 -4.60 6.68 31.89
N ARG A 176 -5.51 6.56 30.94
CA ARG A 176 -6.79 7.26 30.99
C ARG A 176 -7.69 6.60 32.04
N ASP A 177 -8.63 7.38 32.58
CA ASP A 177 -9.64 6.82 33.47
C ASP A 177 -10.41 5.69 32.78
N LEU A 178 -10.67 4.61 33.52
CA LEU A 178 -11.35 3.39 33.07
C LEU A 178 -10.68 2.56 31.95
N GLU A 179 -9.48 2.91 31.47
CA GLU A 179 -8.80 2.20 30.36
C GLU A 179 -8.38 0.75 30.69
N HIS A 180 -8.38 0.38 31.97
CA HIS A 180 -8.17 -1.01 32.42
C HIS A 180 -9.37 -1.93 32.14
N LYS A 181 -10.51 -1.39 31.71
CA LYS A 181 -11.70 -2.17 31.34
C LYS A 181 -11.66 -2.48 29.85
N LEU A 182 -12.12 -3.68 29.49
CA LEU A 182 -12.23 -4.07 28.08
C LEU A 182 -13.19 -3.14 27.33
N ALA A 183 -12.77 -2.70 26.14
CA ALA A 183 -13.63 -1.99 25.22
C ALA A 183 -14.80 -2.89 24.75
N PRO A 184 -15.95 -2.31 24.36
CA PRO A 184 -17.08 -3.08 23.83
C PRO A 184 -16.67 -4.00 22.67
N GLN A 185 -17.22 -5.21 22.65
CA GLN A 185 -16.95 -6.23 21.63
C GLN A 185 -18.24 -6.65 20.94
N SER A 186 -18.15 -6.91 19.63
CA SER A 186 -19.23 -7.54 18.87
C SER A 186 -19.19 -9.05 19.08
N LEU A 187 -20.36 -9.67 19.28
CA LEU A 187 -20.50 -11.12 19.46
C LEU A 187 -21.68 -11.65 18.66
N GLU A 188 -21.48 -12.77 17.96
CA GLU A 188 -22.53 -13.47 17.20
C GLU A 188 -23.25 -14.50 18.07
N ILE A 189 -24.11 -14.04 18.97
CA ILE A 189 -24.77 -14.90 19.98
C ILE A 189 -25.64 -16.00 19.33
N GLY A 190 -26.24 -15.72 18.17
CA GLY A 190 -27.07 -16.67 17.42
C GLY A 190 -26.30 -17.53 16.41
N GLY A 191 -24.97 -17.41 16.39
CA GLY A 191 -24.12 -17.97 15.34
C GLY A 191 -24.18 -17.16 14.03
N LYS A 192 -23.51 -17.71 13.03
CA LYS A 192 -23.29 -17.12 11.71
C LYS A 192 -24.60 -17.06 10.91
N ARG A 193 -25.00 -15.86 10.47
CA ARG A 193 -26.22 -15.65 9.65
C ARG A 193 -25.95 -15.53 8.14
N TYR A 194 -24.74 -15.87 7.73
CA TYR A 194 -24.34 -15.98 6.34
C TYR A 194 -23.92 -17.42 6.05
N LYS A 195 -24.03 -17.84 4.79
CA LYS A 195 -23.55 -19.14 4.33
C LYS A 195 -22.31 -18.94 3.49
N ILE A 196 -21.42 -19.92 3.58
CA ILE A 196 -20.18 -19.97 2.82
C ILE A 196 -20.09 -21.33 2.16
N ASP A 197 -19.80 -21.32 0.87
CA ASP A 197 -19.16 -22.43 0.18
C ASP A 197 -17.67 -22.10 0.04
N GLU A 198 -16.83 -22.77 0.82
CA GLU A 198 -15.39 -22.51 0.81
C GLU A 198 -14.71 -23.05 -0.45
N GLU A 199 -15.23 -24.10 -1.07
CA GLU A 199 -14.62 -24.71 -2.26
C GLU A 199 -14.84 -23.81 -3.47
N GLU A 200 -16.08 -23.37 -3.67
CA GLU A 200 -16.48 -22.49 -4.77
C GLU A 200 -16.25 -21.00 -4.48
N LYS A 201 -15.83 -20.66 -3.25
CA LYS A 201 -15.62 -19.28 -2.77
C LYS A 201 -16.87 -18.40 -2.96
N TYR A 202 -18.03 -18.99 -2.66
CA TYR A 202 -19.36 -18.39 -2.83
C TYR A 202 -20.02 -18.08 -1.48
N ILE A 203 -20.73 -16.96 -1.40
CA ILE A 203 -21.31 -16.44 -0.16
C ILE A 203 -22.79 -16.08 -0.36
N GLU A 204 -23.61 -16.36 0.65
CA GLU A 204 -25.00 -15.90 0.74
C GLU A 204 -25.28 -15.13 2.04
N TYR A 205 -25.97 -14.00 1.94
CA TYR A 205 -26.34 -13.19 3.11
C TYR A 205 -27.59 -12.34 2.89
N MET A 206 -28.69 -12.64 3.59
CA MET A 206 -29.87 -11.75 3.67
C MET A 206 -30.42 -11.25 2.31
N GLY A 207 -30.34 -12.10 1.28
CA GLY A 207 -30.73 -11.78 -0.09
C GLY A 207 -29.55 -11.56 -1.03
N TRP A 208 -28.36 -11.28 -0.53
CA TRP A 208 -27.13 -11.23 -1.30
C TRP A 208 -26.62 -12.63 -1.66
N SER A 209 -26.06 -12.74 -2.86
CA SER A 209 -25.20 -13.85 -3.27
C SER A 209 -24.09 -13.35 -4.17
N PHE A 210 -22.88 -13.88 -4.03
CA PHE A 210 -21.74 -13.50 -4.86
C PHE A 210 -20.60 -14.52 -4.76
N TYR A 211 -19.74 -14.51 -5.77
CA TYR A 211 -18.46 -15.22 -5.79
C TYR A 211 -17.32 -14.28 -5.41
N THR A 212 -16.29 -14.86 -4.84
CA THR A 212 -15.06 -14.14 -4.47
C THR A 212 -13.87 -14.75 -5.18
N SER A 213 -12.95 -13.90 -5.60
CA SER A 213 -11.71 -14.28 -6.27
C SER A 213 -10.56 -13.46 -5.72
N TYR A 214 -9.35 -13.90 -6.02
CA TYR A 214 -8.12 -13.24 -5.60
C TYR A 214 -7.15 -13.17 -6.77
N SER A 215 -6.51 -12.01 -6.91
CA SER A 215 -5.40 -11.79 -7.82
C SER A 215 -4.14 -11.40 -7.07
N ARG A 216 -2.99 -11.95 -7.48
CA ARG A 216 -1.65 -11.55 -7.02
C ARG A 216 -1.45 -10.03 -7.09
N THR A 217 -2.04 -9.41 -8.12
CA THR A 217 -1.84 -7.99 -8.42
C THR A 217 -2.83 -7.10 -7.68
N LEU A 218 -4.13 -7.46 -7.70
CA LEU A 218 -5.22 -6.57 -7.27
C LEU A 218 -5.74 -6.89 -5.85
N GLY A 219 -5.45 -8.07 -5.31
CA GLY A 219 -6.07 -8.53 -4.08
C GLY A 219 -7.47 -9.11 -4.32
N LEU A 220 -8.43 -8.74 -3.47
CA LEU A 220 -9.78 -9.30 -3.48
C LEU A 220 -10.64 -8.77 -4.63
N MET A 221 -11.43 -9.65 -5.21
CA MET A 221 -12.34 -9.37 -6.33
C MET A 221 -13.66 -10.10 -6.10
N TYR A 222 -14.75 -9.54 -6.62
CA TYR A 222 -16.10 -10.09 -6.47
C TYR A 222 -16.77 -10.24 -7.82
N TYR A 223 -17.51 -11.32 -7.99
CA TYR A 223 -18.18 -11.66 -9.25
C TYR A 223 -19.62 -12.10 -9.04
N ASP A 224 -20.47 -11.80 -10.03
CA ASP A 224 -21.91 -12.12 -10.04
C ASP A 224 -22.58 -11.73 -8.71
N ILE A 225 -22.45 -10.45 -8.33
CA ILE A 225 -23.09 -9.89 -7.15
C ILE A 225 -24.57 -9.71 -7.46
N ARG A 226 -25.41 -10.45 -6.73
CA ARG A 226 -26.87 -10.43 -6.87
C ARG A 226 -27.53 -10.03 -5.57
N PHE A 227 -28.69 -9.40 -5.67
CA PHE A 227 -29.57 -9.14 -4.54
C PHE A 227 -30.98 -9.63 -4.84
N LYS A 228 -31.51 -10.51 -3.99
CA LYS A 228 -32.81 -11.18 -4.13
C LYS A 228 -32.97 -11.91 -5.48
N GLY A 229 -31.86 -12.41 -6.02
CA GLY A 229 -31.82 -13.16 -7.27
C GLY A 229 -31.55 -12.32 -8.51
N ASP A 230 -31.67 -11.00 -8.44
CA ASP A 230 -31.39 -10.08 -9.55
C ASP A 230 -29.91 -9.70 -9.59
N SER A 231 -29.34 -9.63 -10.79
CA SER A 231 -27.98 -9.13 -10.97
C SER A 231 -27.88 -7.66 -10.56
N VAL A 232 -26.76 -7.28 -9.95
CA VAL A 232 -26.47 -5.90 -9.56
C VAL A 232 -25.12 -5.47 -10.14
N ILE A 233 -24.07 -6.27 -9.89
CA ILE A 233 -22.71 -6.01 -10.39
C ILE A 233 -22.10 -7.33 -10.85
N TYR A 234 -21.66 -7.42 -12.11
CA TYR A 234 -20.95 -8.58 -12.61
C TYR A 234 -19.54 -8.70 -12.04
N GLU A 235 -18.81 -7.59 -11.95
CA GLU A 235 -17.46 -7.53 -11.38
C GLU A 235 -17.30 -6.28 -10.50
N LEU A 236 -16.84 -6.49 -9.27
CA LEU A 236 -16.33 -5.44 -8.41
C LEU A 236 -14.89 -5.76 -8.00
N SER A 237 -13.95 -4.91 -8.41
CA SER A 237 -12.52 -5.15 -8.15
C SER A 237 -11.73 -3.85 -8.05
N LEU A 238 -10.78 -3.82 -7.11
CA LEU A 238 -9.73 -2.79 -7.10
C LEU A 238 -8.93 -2.90 -8.40
N GLN A 239 -8.59 -1.77 -9.01
CA GLN A 239 -7.82 -1.70 -10.26
C GLN A 239 -6.43 -1.11 -10.03
N GLU A 240 -6.29 -0.13 -9.13
CA GLU A 240 -5.00 0.44 -8.72
C GLU A 240 -5.14 1.14 -7.36
N ALA A 241 -4.05 1.18 -6.60
CA ALA A 241 -3.85 2.11 -5.49
C ALA A 241 -2.59 2.95 -5.76
N THR A 242 -2.80 4.25 -6.00
CA THR A 242 -1.71 5.19 -6.31
C THR A 242 -1.44 6.09 -5.12
N ALA A 243 -0.15 6.28 -4.80
CA ALA A 243 0.32 7.32 -3.88
C ALA A 243 1.26 8.28 -4.62
N GLN A 244 0.73 9.43 -5.01
CA GLN A 244 1.46 10.45 -5.76
C GLN A 244 2.01 11.51 -4.81
N TYR A 245 3.34 11.62 -4.72
CA TYR A 245 4.00 12.57 -3.84
C TYR A 245 4.29 13.90 -4.56
N ALA A 246 4.40 14.95 -3.75
CA ALA A 246 4.97 16.22 -4.16
C ALA A 246 6.01 16.67 -3.12
N GLY A 247 7.11 17.27 -3.59
CA GLY A 247 8.10 17.82 -2.69
C GLY A 247 9.29 18.43 -3.39
N PHE A 248 10.16 19.04 -2.58
CA PHE A 248 11.40 19.66 -3.03
C PHE A 248 12.54 18.65 -3.26
N THR A 249 12.61 17.60 -2.42
CA THR A 249 13.64 16.57 -2.53
C THR A 249 13.42 15.71 -3.78
N PRO A 250 14.48 15.18 -4.43
CA PRO A 250 14.32 14.34 -5.61
C PRO A 250 13.41 13.13 -5.40
N SER A 251 13.37 12.58 -4.18
CA SER A 251 12.45 11.49 -3.84
C SER A 251 11.01 11.96 -3.83
N ALA A 252 10.67 13.01 -3.08
CA ALA A 252 9.28 13.47 -2.97
C ALA A 252 8.76 14.07 -4.29
N ALA A 253 9.63 14.72 -5.06
CA ALA A 253 9.27 15.28 -6.38
C ALA A 253 9.01 14.20 -7.45
N GLY A 254 9.70 13.06 -7.35
CA GLY A 254 9.70 12.03 -8.39
C GLY A 254 8.83 10.81 -8.10
N THR A 255 8.39 10.62 -6.85
CA THR A 255 7.68 9.42 -6.43
C THR A 255 6.21 9.45 -6.83
N VAL A 256 5.81 8.46 -7.62
CA VAL A 256 4.43 8.09 -7.90
C VAL A 256 4.33 6.57 -7.77
N TYR A 257 3.88 6.10 -6.61
CA TYR A 257 3.68 4.67 -6.39
C TYR A 257 2.39 4.22 -7.05
N GLN A 258 2.46 3.07 -7.71
CA GLN A 258 1.33 2.33 -8.26
C GLN A 258 1.41 0.95 -7.61
N ASP A 259 0.64 0.70 -6.57
CA ASP A 259 0.87 -0.44 -5.67
C ASP A 259 0.59 -1.80 -6.34
N THR A 260 -0.13 -1.82 -7.46
CA THR A 260 -0.21 -3.03 -8.30
C THR A 260 1.13 -3.43 -8.90
N HIS A 261 2.05 -2.48 -9.12
CA HIS A 261 3.45 -2.74 -9.49
C HIS A 261 4.16 -3.60 -8.44
N TYR A 262 3.88 -3.35 -7.17
CA TYR A 262 4.40 -4.11 -6.03
C TYR A 262 3.56 -5.34 -5.70
N SER A 263 2.60 -5.67 -6.55
CA SER A 263 1.72 -6.82 -6.38
C SER A 263 0.93 -6.71 -5.09
N LEU A 264 0.12 -5.66 -4.95
CA LEU A 264 -0.68 -5.37 -3.75
C LEU A 264 -1.34 -6.62 -3.15
N GLY A 265 -1.89 -7.50 -3.99
CA GLY A 265 -2.50 -8.75 -3.54
C GLY A 265 -1.58 -9.70 -2.78
N THR A 266 -0.27 -9.76 -3.06
CA THR A 266 0.66 -10.61 -2.28
C THR A 266 0.93 -10.07 -0.88
N ASN A 267 0.63 -8.79 -0.67
CA ASN A 267 0.85 -8.09 0.59
C ASN A 267 -0.38 -8.13 1.50
N LEU A 268 -1.42 -8.92 1.17
CA LEU A 268 -2.52 -9.22 2.07
C LEU A 268 -1.99 -10.03 3.26
N GLY A 269 -1.75 -9.36 4.38
CA GLY A 269 -1.13 -9.92 5.57
C GLY A 269 -2.11 -10.68 6.46
N THR A 270 -1.57 -11.49 7.38
CA THR A 270 -2.36 -12.16 8.42
C THR A 270 -3.07 -11.15 9.29
N LEU A 271 -4.39 -11.30 9.42
CA LEU A 271 -5.25 -10.43 10.20
C LEU A 271 -5.31 -10.90 11.67
N VAL A 272 -5.34 -9.94 12.59
CA VAL A 272 -5.41 -10.20 14.03
C VAL A 272 -6.86 -10.18 14.51
N GLU A 273 -7.39 -11.34 14.90
CA GLU A 273 -8.72 -11.45 15.49
C GLU A 273 -8.85 -10.63 16.80
N GLY A 274 -9.97 -9.93 16.94
CA GLY A 274 -10.24 -8.99 18.04
C GLY A 274 -9.68 -7.59 17.82
N TYR A 275 -8.84 -7.38 16.81
CA TYR A 275 -8.24 -6.09 16.47
C TYR A 275 -8.59 -5.68 15.04
N ASP A 276 -8.06 -6.40 14.04
CA ASP A 276 -8.34 -6.13 12.62
C ASP A 276 -9.73 -6.60 12.25
N CYS A 277 -10.22 -7.67 12.88
CA CYS A 277 -11.54 -8.25 12.66
C CYS A 277 -12.21 -8.58 13.99
N PRO A 278 -13.56 -8.52 14.10
CA PRO A 278 -14.24 -8.89 15.33
C PRO A 278 -13.96 -10.33 15.77
N PHE A 279 -14.07 -10.60 17.07
CA PHE A 279 -14.03 -11.97 17.58
C PHE A 279 -15.11 -12.85 16.96
N GLY A 280 -14.75 -14.08 16.63
CA GLY A 280 -15.59 -15.06 15.97
C GLY A 280 -15.65 -14.89 14.46
N SER A 281 -14.85 -14.03 13.83
CA SER A 281 -14.82 -13.86 12.36
C SER A 281 -14.44 -15.18 11.67
N THR A 282 -14.95 -15.41 10.45
CA THR A 282 -14.44 -16.49 9.60
C THR A 282 -13.20 -15.98 8.87
N PHE A 283 -12.11 -16.73 8.89
CA PHE A 283 -10.87 -16.36 8.22
C PHE A 283 -10.57 -17.27 7.03
N TRP A 284 -10.05 -16.69 5.96
CA TRP A 284 -9.58 -17.40 4.78
C TRP A 284 -8.12 -17.10 4.48
N ASN A 285 -7.44 -18.13 3.99
CA ASN A 285 -6.10 -18.00 3.46
C ASN A 285 -6.13 -17.47 2.02
N VAL A 286 -5.04 -16.81 1.65
CA VAL A 286 -4.75 -16.40 0.27
C VAL A 286 -3.52 -17.15 -0.20
N THR A 287 -3.60 -17.74 -1.39
CA THR A 287 -2.48 -18.44 -2.01
C THR A 287 -2.07 -17.72 -3.28
N HIS A 288 -0.76 -17.46 -3.44
CA HIS A 288 -0.21 -16.87 -4.64
C HIS A 288 1.09 -17.55 -5.06
N HIS A 289 1.47 -17.40 -6.32
CA HIS A 289 2.73 -17.95 -6.83
C HIS A 289 3.85 -16.92 -6.69
N GLU A 290 4.99 -17.34 -6.15
CA GLU A 290 6.21 -16.54 -6.03
C GLU A 290 7.43 -17.41 -6.31
N GLY A 291 8.32 -16.93 -7.18
CA GLY A 291 9.49 -17.71 -7.63
C GLY A 291 9.05 -18.99 -8.34
N ASN A 292 9.38 -20.14 -7.74
CA ASN A 292 9.01 -21.48 -8.23
C ASN A 292 8.12 -22.23 -7.21
N SER A 293 7.38 -21.50 -6.37
CA SER A 293 6.58 -22.06 -5.27
C SER A 293 5.25 -21.32 -5.09
N SER A 294 4.31 -21.99 -4.43
CA SER A 294 3.10 -21.33 -3.90
C SER A 294 3.35 -20.88 -2.47
N VAL A 295 3.03 -19.63 -2.19
CA VAL A 295 3.06 -19.02 -0.86
C VAL A 295 1.63 -18.88 -0.36
N VAL A 296 1.42 -19.20 0.92
CA VAL A 296 0.12 -19.09 1.58
C VAL A 296 0.21 -18.01 2.65
N ASN A 297 -0.59 -16.96 2.51
CA ASN A 297 -0.81 -15.98 3.55
C ASN A 297 -2.00 -16.47 4.38
N THR A 298 -1.73 -16.87 5.63
CA THR A 298 -2.74 -17.42 6.53
C THR A 298 -3.63 -16.31 7.08
N ASP A 299 -4.93 -16.57 7.20
CA ASP A 299 -5.93 -15.66 7.77
C ASP A 299 -5.87 -14.24 7.17
N ALA A 300 -5.67 -14.15 5.85
CA ALA A 300 -5.46 -12.90 5.11
C ALA A 300 -6.77 -12.17 4.75
N ILE A 301 -7.90 -12.85 4.89
CA ILE A 301 -9.24 -12.32 4.66
C ILE A 301 -10.09 -12.70 5.87
N CYS A 302 -10.90 -11.77 6.36
CA CYS A 302 -11.91 -12.08 7.36
C CYS A 302 -13.31 -11.72 6.87
N ILE A 303 -14.28 -12.50 7.32
CA ILE A 303 -15.69 -12.40 6.96
C ILE A 303 -16.47 -12.36 8.27
N PHE A 304 -17.28 -11.33 8.45
CA PHE A 304 -18.05 -11.16 9.68
C PHE A 304 -19.32 -10.37 9.45
N GLU A 305 -20.36 -10.68 10.23
CA GLU A 305 -21.52 -9.83 10.34
C GLU A 305 -21.36 -8.88 11.52
N ALA A 306 -21.63 -7.59 11.31
CA ALA A 306 -21.61 -6.59 12.38
C ALA A 306 -22.92 -5.80 12.44
N ASP A 307 -23.26 -5.37 13.65
CA ASP A 307 -24.27 -4.34 13.91
C ASP A 307 -23.76 -3.00 13.37
N ALA A 308 -24.58 -2.24 12.64
CA ALA A 308 -24.13 -0.96 12.09
C ALA A 308 -24.02 0.16 13.15
N GLY A 309 -24.49 -0.06 14.38
CA GLY A 309 -24.53 0.94 15.45
C GLY A 309 -25.72 1.90 15.37
N TYR A 310 -26.60 1.73 14.39
CA TYR A 310 -27.84 2.50 14.20
C TYR A 310 -28.95 1.61 13.59
N PRO A 311 -30.24 1.96 13.71
CA PRO A 311 -31.31 1.25 13.01
C PRO A 311 -31.42 1.71 11.55
N ILE A 312 -31.74 0.79 10.63
CA ILE A 312 -32.00 1.10 9.21
C ILE A 312 -33.20 2.05 9.09
N SER A 313 -34.24 1.75 9.85
CA SER A 313 -35.45 2.55 9.91
C SER A 313 -36.02 2.52 11.31
N ARG A 314 -36.53 3.66 11.75
CA ARG A 314 -37.27 3.80 12.99
C ARG A 314 -38.36 4.85 12.83
N HIS A 315 -39.56 4.54 13.30
CA HIS A 315 -40.66 5.49 13.33
C HIS A 315 -41.50 5.32 14.59
N ARG A 316 -41.89 6.45 15.19
CA ARG A 316 -42.85 6.52 16.29
C ARG A 316 -44.00 7.43 15.86
N PHE A 317 -45.23 7.05 16.15
CA PHE A 317 -46.39 7.92 15.93
C PHE A 317 -47.48 7.70 16.98
N GLU A 318 -48.37 8.71 17.08
CA GLU A 318 -49.52 8.81 17.99
C GLU A 318 -49.14 8.86 19.48
N ALA A 319 -49.55 9.90 20.22
CA ALA A 319 -48.98 10.24 21.53
C ALA A 319 -50.01 10.07 22.66
N GLU A 320 -50.29 8.83 23.08
CA GLU A 320 -51.29 8.58 24.14
C GLU A 320 -50.84 7.68 25.31
N ASN A 321 -49.54 7.42 25.49
CA ASN A 321 -49.07 6.65 26.66
C ASN A 321 -47.94 7.36 27.44
N LYS A 322 -47.55 6.76 28.57
CA LYS A 322 -46.51 7.29 29.47
C LYS A 322 -45.11 7.46 28.83
N TYR A 323 -44.87 6.84 27.68
CA TYR A 323 -43.64 6.94 26.91
C TYR A 323 -43.75 7.95 25.76
N GLY A 324 -44.92 8.56 25.56
CA GLY A 324 -45.18 9.58 24.54
C GLY A 324 -45.36 9.04 23.12
N PHE A 325 -45.66 7.73 22.97
CA PHE A 325 -46.00 7.11 21.68
C PHE A 325 -46.81 5.82 21.86
N SER A 326 -47.89 5.56 21.12
CA SER A 326 -48.61 4.27 21.14
C SER A 326 -48.06 3.26 20.13
N TYR A 327 -47.40 3.72 19.06
CA TYR A 327 -46.80 2.86 18.05
C TYR A 327 -45.30 3.14 17.85
N LEU A 328 -44.49 2.08 17.85
CA LEU A 328 -43.06 2.12 17.56
C LEU A 328 -42.68 0.96 16.64
N GLY A 329 -42.08 1.29 15.49
CA GLY A 329 -41.40 0.34 14.61
C GLY A 329 -39.92 0.65 14.56
N THR A 330 -39.07 -0.38 14.67
CA THR A 330 -37.62 -0.26 14.50
C THR A 330 -37.10 -1.48 13.76
N VAL A 331 -36.16 -1.25 12.83
CA VAL A 331 -35.47 -2.31 12.09
C VAL A 331 -33.99 -2.17 12.38
N LYS A 332 -33.38 -3.24 12.87
CA LYS A 332 -31.97 -3.29 13.20
C LYS A 332 -31.12 -3.25 11.92
N ALA A 333 -30.04 -2.48 11.92
CA ALA A 333 -29.05 -2.53 10.84
C ALA A 333 -27.96 -3.56 11.14
N SER A 334 -27.59 -4.30 10.11
CA SER A 334 -26.42 -5.15 10.08
C SER A 334 -25.87 -5.21 8.67
N ALA A 335 -24.58 -5.51 8.55
CA ALA A 335 -23.94 -5.76 7.28
C ALA A 335 -22.98 -6.95 7.40
N LEU A 336 -22.91 -7.76 6.35
CA LEU A 336 -21.83 -8.71 6.17
C LEU A 336 -20.64 -7.96 5.57
N THR A 337 -19.49 -8.02 6.22
CA THR A 337 -18.26 -7.38 5.72
C THR A 337 -17.22 -8.44 5.42
N MET A 338 -16.61 -8.31 4.24
CA MET A 338 -15.37 -8.99 3.90
C MET A 338 -14.23 -7.97 3.93
N ARG A 339 -13.19 -8.28 4.71
CA ARG A 339 -12.06 -7.40 4.96
C ARG A 339 -10.74 -8.06 4.61
N SER A 340 -9.84 -7.27 4.05
CA SER A 340 -8.41 -7.61 3.94
C SER A 340 -7.55 -6.38 4.20
N ILE A 341 -6.30 -6.60 4.64
CA ILE A 341 -5.32 -5.52 4.87
C ILE A 341 -4.09 -5.79 4.01
N ALA A 342 -3.79 -4.87 3.09
CA ALA A 342 -2.56 -4.90 2.31
C ALA A 342 -1.50 -4.00 2.95
N THR A 343 -0.39 -4.59 3.42
CA THR A 343 0.75 -3.83 3.95
C THR A 343 1.81 -3.65 2.86
N VAL A 344 1.69 -2.59 2.06
CA VAL A 344 2.62 -2.31 0.95
C VAL A 344 3.69 -1.32 1.40
N GLY A 345 4.88 -1.84 1.69
CA GLY A 345 6.01 -1.03 2.12
C GLY A 345 5.75 -0.34 3.46
N ASN A 346 5.39 0.94 3.44
CA ASN A 346 5.08 1.74 4.61
C ASN A 346 3.59 1.85 4.93
N TYR A 347 2.72 1.53 3.98
CA TYR A 347 1.28 1.73 4.13
C TYR A 347 0.57 0.45 4.54
N ASP A 348 -0.47 0.61 5.36
CA ASP A 348 -1.46 -0.42 5.63
C ASP A 348 -2.80 0.05 5.06
N TYR A 349 -3.26 -0.60 3.99
CA TYR A 349 -4.57 -0.35 3.39
C TYR A 349 -5.57 -1.40 3.83
N MET A 350 -6.56 -1.00 4.62
CA MET A 350 -7.68 -1.85 5.00
C MET A 350 -8.84 -1.66 4.03
N PHE A 351 -9.22 -2.74 3.35
CA PHE A 351 -10.31 -2.77 2.38
C PHE A 351 -11.51 -3.49 2.96
N ASP A 352 -12.65 -2.80 3.03
CA ASP A 352 -13.94 -3.35 3.45
C ASP A 352 -14.92 -3.35 2.29
N TYR A 353 -15.59 -4.49 2.11
CA TYR A 353 -16.74 -4.63 1.23
C TYR A 353 -17.92 -5.09 2.07
N SER A 354 -18.86 -4.18 2.32
CA SER A 354 -19.96 -4.36 3.26
C SER A 354 -21.31 -4.45 2.55
N PHE A 355 -21.99 -5.57 2.74
CA PHE A 355 -23.29 -5.89 2.14
C PHE A 355 -24.39 -5.69 3.19
N HIS A 356 -25.22 -4.66 3.02
CA HIS A 356 -26.25 -4.29 3.98
C HIS A 356 -27.58 -5.00 3.69
N VAL A 357 -28.38 -5.26 4.73
CA VAL A 357 -29.64 -6.03 4.59
C VAL A 357 -30.75 -5.30 3.81
N ASP A 358 -30.60 -4.01 3.52
CA ASP A 358 -31.50 -3.23 2.67
C ASP A 358 -31.11 -3.28 1.18
N GLY A 359 -29.98 -3.89 0.83
CA GLY A 359 -29.50 -4.01 -0.54
C GLY A 359 -28.45 -2.97 -0.94
N SER A 360 -27.99 -2.12 -0.02
CA SER A 360 -26.81 -1.28 -0.30
C SER A 360 -25.49 -2.05 -0.13
N LEU A 361 -24.54 -1.76 -1.02
CA LEU A 361 -23.16 -2.24 -0.98
C LEU A 361 -22.23 -1.04 -0.73
N GLU A 362 -21.37 -1.14 0.27
CA GLU A 362 -20.38 -0.13 0.62
C GLU A 362 -18.97 -0.68 0.36
N VAL A 363 -18.12 0.14 -0.27
CA VAL A 363 -16.69 -0.12 -0.42
C VAL A 363 -15.95 0.96 0.34
N VAL A 364 -15.18 0.57 1.36
CA VAL A 364 -14.41 1.50 2.18
C VAL A 364 -12.94 1.11 2.13
N VAL A 365 -12.08 2.09 1.91
CA VAL A 365 -10.64 1.96 2.15
C VAL A 365 -10.25 2.87 3.31
N ARG A 366 -9.40 2.36 4.20
CA ARG A 366 -8.74 3.14 5.25
C ARG A 366 -7.23 2.95 5.13
N ALA A 367 -6.49 4.05 5.21
CA ALA A 367 -5.03 4.02 5.21
C ALA A 367 -4.49 4.26 6.63
N SER A 368 -3.50 3.45 7.01
CA SER A 368 -2.70 3.57 8.22
C SER A 368 -1.22 3.29 7.88
N GLY A 369 -0.44 2.90 8.88
CA GLY A 369 0.98 2.61 8.74
C GLY A 369 1.84 3.85 8.87
N PHE A 370 3.06 3.79 8.36
CA PHE A 370 4.00 4.90 8.33
C PHE A 370 3.77 5.79 7.11
N ILE A 371 3.84 7.11 7.28
CA ILE A 371 4.02 8.01 6.14
C ILE A 371 5.43 7.87 5.58
N GLN A 372 5.61 8.03 4.27
CA GLN A 372 6.94 8.24 3.70
C GLN A 372 7.34 9.71 3.92
N ALA A 373 8.15 9.95 4.94
CA ALA A 373 8.60 11.29 5.26
C ALA A 373 9.77 11.75 4.38
N SER A 374 9.92 13.06 4.27
CA SER A 374 11.10 13.71 3.70
C SER A 374 11.88 14.46 4.75
N PHE A 375 13.15 14.75 4.48
CA PHE A 375 13.93 15.60 5.36
C PHE A 375 13.32 17.00 5.40
N TYR A 376 13.24 17.60 6.59
CA TYR A 376 12.64 18.92 6.77
C TYR A 376 13.60 20.05 6.36
N HIS A 377 13.12 20.92 5.48
CA HIS A 377 13.74 22.19 5.14
C HIS A 377 12.77 23.34 5.49
N PRO A 378 13.21 24.40 6.20
CA PRO A 378 12.30 25.46 6.67
C PRO A 378 11.55 26.18 5.56
N ASP A 379 12.16 26.33 4.38
CA ASP A 379 11.56 27.06 3.26
C ASP A 379 10.68 26.18 2.36
N GLN A 380 10.33 24.96 2.80
CA GLN A 380 9.59 23.96 2.01
C GLN A 380 8.26 23.52 2.63
N GLU A 381 7.70 24.30 3.56
CA GLU A 381 6.45 23.98 4.31
C GLU A 381 5.22 23.82 3.41
N GLN A 382 5.24 24.37 2.20
CA GLN A 382 4.21 24.16 1.18
C GLN A 382 4.03 22.69 0.75
N PHE A 383 5.03 21.85 1.02
CA PHE A 383 5.01 20.40 0.71
C PHE A 383 4.72 19.52 1.93
N GLY A 384 4.29 20.12 3.04
CA GLY A 384 3.79 19.40 4.22
C GLY A 384 4.32 19.92 5.55
N PRO A 385 3.69 19.50 6.66
CA PRO A 385 4.06 19.97 7.99
C PRO A 385 5.35 19.32 8.50
N ARG A 386 6.07 20.02 9.37
CA ARG A 386 7.13 19.43 10.19
C ARG A 386 6.52 18.53 11.26
N VAL A 387 6.91 17.26 11.30
CA VAL A 387 6.40 16.26 12.26
C VAL A 387 7.44 15.83 13.30
N GLN A 388 8.73 16.06 13.02
CA GLN A 388 9.83 15.92 13.97
C GLN A 388 10.97 16.88 13.59
N GLU A 389 11.98 17.04 14.46
CA GLU A 389 13.11 17.97 14.25
C GLU A 389 13.69 17.93 12.83
N ALA A 390 13.99 16.76 12.28
CA ALA A 390 14.55 16.62 10.93
C ALA A 390 13.56 16.03 9.91
N THR A 391 12.27 15.93 10.24
CA THR A 391 11.30 15.13 9.49
C THR A 391 10.07 15.97 9.11
N MET A 392 9.75 15.96 7.82
CA MET A 392 8.55 16.56 7.23
C MET A 392 7.60 15.44 6.80
N GLY A 393 6.32 15.59 7.15
CA GLY A 393 5.26 14.74 6.62
C GLY A 393 4.95 15.14 5.19
N SER A 394 5.50 14.42 4.22
CA SER A 394 5.38 14.77 2.81
C SER A 394 3.95 14.76 2.31
N LEU A 395 3.58 15.81 1.57
CA LEU A 395 2.31 15.91 0.86
C LEU A 395 2.22 14.82 -0.22
N HIS A 396 1.08 14.14 -0.26
CA HIS A 396 0.75 13.16 -1.28
C HIS A 396 -0.77 12.94 -1.37
N ASP A 397 -1.21 12.49 -2.53
CA ASP A 397 -2.58 12.04 -2.76
C ASP A 397 -2.63 10.51 -2.80
N HIS A 398 -3.63 9.94 -2.13
CA HIS A 398 -4.05 8.55 -2.33
C HIS A 398 -5.22 8.52 -3.32
N VAL A 399 -5.03 7.83 -4.44
CA VAL A 399 -6.07 7.64 -5.46
C VAL A 399 -6.23 6.15 -5.69
N LEU A 400 -7.40 5.62 -5.35
CA LEU A 400 -7.74 4.21 -5.57
C LEU A 400 -8.83 4.12 -6.63
N THR A 401 -8.61 3.27 -7.61
CA THR A 401 -9.56 3.07 -8.72
C THR A 401 -10.23 1.72 -8.57
N TYR A 402 -11.54 1.68 -8.81
CA TYR A 402 -12.34 0.46 -8.77
C TYR A 402 -13.05 0.26 -10.11
N LYS A 403 -13.10 -0.98 -10.56
CA LYS A 403 -14.03 -1.42 -11.59
C LYS A 403 -15.30 -1.87 -10.89
N ALA A 404 -16.42 -1.26 -11.25
CA ALA A 404 -17.76 -1.68 -10.86
C ALA A 404 -18.58 -1.88 -12.15
N ASP A 405 -18.65 -3.13 -12.60
CA ASP A 405 -19.31 -3.56 -13.82
C ASP A 405 -20.79 -3.79 -13.52
N PHE A 406 -21.58 -2.72 -13.51
CA PHE A 406 -22.99 -2.80 -13.15
C PHE A 406 -23.80 -3.53 -14.22
N ASP A 407 -24.54 -4.54 -13.76
CA ASP A 407 -25.55 -5.27 -14.51
C ASP A 407 -26.87 -5.14 -13.73
N ILE A 408 -27.49 -3.96 -13.77
CA ILE A 408 -28.74 -3.67 -13.04
C ILE A 408 -29.87 -4.48 -13.68
N VAL A 409 -30.22 -5.62 -13.06
CA VAL A 409 -31.12 -6.66 -13.58
C VAL A 409 -30.54 -7.43 -14.78
N ASP A 410 -30.03 -6.71 -15.78
CA ASP A 410 -29.32 -7.26 -16.94
C ASP A 410 -28.18 -6.33 -17.40
N THR A 411 -27.52 -6.69 -18.51
CA THR A 411 -26.37 -5.96 -19.07
C THR A 411 -26.72 -4.69 -19.83
N LYS A 412 -28.01 -4.36 -20.02
CA LYS A 412 -28.47 -3.22 -20.83
C LYS A 412 -28.84 -2.05 -19.93
N ASN A 413 -27.82 -1.34 -19.46
CA ASN A 413 -28.01 -0.20 -18.57
C ASN A 413 -27.86 1.15 -19.31
N SER A 414 -28.27 2.23 -18.66
CA SER A 414 -28.05 3.61 -19.07
C SER A 414 -27.74 4.44 -17.82
N LEU A 415 -26.94 5.49 -17.98
CA LEU A 415 -26.61 6.43 -16.90
C LEU A 415 -27.55 7.64 -17.00
N GLU A 416 -28.23 7.98 -15.90
CA GLU A 416 -29.09 9.17 -15.79
C GLU A 416 -28.45 10.22 -14.88
#